data_AF-A0A2E7B2J6-F1
#
_entry.id   AF-A0A2E7B2J6-F1
#
_cell.length_a   1.000
_cell.length_b   1.000
_cell.length_c   1.000
_cell.angle_alpha   90.00
_cell.angle_beta   90.00
_cell.angle_gamma   90.00
#
_symmetry.space_group_name_H-M   'P 1'
#
loop_
_entity.id
_entity.type
_entity.pdbx_description
1 polymer ?
#
loop_
_entity_poly.entity_id
_entity_poly.type
_entity_poly.pdbx_seq_one_letter_code
_entity_poly.pdbx_strand_id
1 'polypeptide(L)'
;MLAGCQCLWPHISNEQTGPDQVADSDAALACPAVTSAKAWVNRMPTIGGEPTRMIVMLDVDSEDSWFMAPLDVPSANGLILDLKPGGSAVPGTVAYRQMAPAPLPDHIQILCRGSEVATISDVMIVQ
;
A
#
# COMPACT_ATOMS: atom_id res chain seq x y z
N MET A 1 -43.77 -53.94 -29.44
CA MET A 1 -44.00 -52.57 -28.93
C MET A 1 -43.75 -52.60 -27.43
N LEU A 2 -42.99 -51.63 -26.93
CA LEU A 2 -42.11 -51.71 -25.75
C LEU A 2 -42.85 -51.85 -24.41
N ALA A 3 -42.41 -52.81 -23.60
CA ALA A 3 -42.70 -52.90 -22.17
C ALA A 3 -41.74 -51.97 -21.41
N GLY A 4 -42.28 -51.21 -20.46
CA GLY A 4 -41.51 -50.41 -19.52
C GLY A 4 -40.89 -51.25 -18.41
N CYS A 5 -39.76 -50.77 -17.87
CA CYS A 5 -39.31 -51.11 -16.53
C CYS A 5 -38.47 -49.95 -15.99
N GLN A 6 -38.87 -49.46 -14.82
CA GLN A 6 -38.18 -48.43 -14.06
C GLN A 6 -37.06 -49.10 -13.24
N CYS A 7 -35.82 -48.69 -13.48
CA CYS A 7 -34.71 -49.09 -12.63
C CYS A 7 -34.53 -48.05 -11.52
N LEU A 8 -35.09 -48.36 -10.34
CA LEU A 8 -34.66 -47.81 -9.07
C LEU A 8 -33.17 -48.13 -8.85
N TRP A 9 -32.37 -47.14 -8.51
CA TRP A 9 -31.04 -47.35 -7.91
C TRP A 9 -31.02 -46.88 -6.45
N PRO A 10 -30.24 -47.56 -5.58
CA PRO A 10 -30.38 -47.49 -4.13
C PRO A 10 -29.59 -46.35 -3.50
N HIS A 11 -30.01 -45.98 -2.29
CA HIS A 11 -29.40 -45.00 -1.41
C HIS A 11 -28.02 -45.48 -0.91
N ILE A 12 -27.00 -44.61 -0.96
CA ILE A 12 -25.81 -44.69 -0.10
C ILE A 12 -25.62 -43.32 0.56
N SER A 13 -25.64 -43.34 1.88
CA SER A 13 -25.42 -42.21 2.78
C SER A 13 -23.94 -41.86 2.89
N ASN A 14 -23.68 -40.55 2.99
CA ASN A 14 -22.69 -39.93 3.87
C ASN A 14 -21.22 -40.32 3.69
N GLU A 15 -20.44 -39.49 2.98
CA GLU A 15 -19.06 -39.20 3.39
C GLU A 15 -18.66 -37.77 2.98
N GLN A 16 -18.51 -36.95 4.02
CA GLN A 16 -18.03 -35.59 4.04
C GLN A 16 -16.50 -35.65 3.93
N THR A 17 -15.90 -35.15 2.84
CA THR A 17 -14.46 -34.85 2.79
C THR A 17 -14.21 -33.71 1.82
N GLY A 18 -13.87 -32.56 2.39
CA GLY A 18 -13.08 -31.48 1.80
C GLY A 18 -13.77 -30.66 0.71
N PRO A 19 -14.27 -29.44 1.00
CA PRO A 19 -13.98 -28.40 0.03
C PRO A 19 -12.45 -28.35 -0.09
N ASP A 20 -11.93 -28.53 -1.31
CA ASP A 20 -10.62 -28.05 -1.71
C ASP A 20 -10.46 -26.64 -1.14
N GLN A 21 -9.82 -26.56 0.03
CA GLN A 21 -9.31 -25.33 0.59
C GLN A 21 -8.10 -25.01 -0.26
N VAL A 22 -8.34 -24.48 -1.46
CA VAL A 22 -7.48 -23.43 -1.99
C VAL A 22 -7.74 -22.22 -1.07
N ALA A 23 -7.32 -22.36 0.19
CA ALA A 23 -7.07 -21.25 1.07
C ALA A 23 -5.74 -20.66 0.60
N ASP A 24 -5.75 -20.09 -0.60
CA ASP A 24 -4.96 -18.88 -0.85
C ASP A 24 -5.70 -17.76 -0.12
N SER A 25 -5.77 -17.90 1.21
CA SER A 25 -5.95 -16.76 2.07
C SER A 25 -4.63 -16.01 1.95
N ASP A 26 -4.56 -15.15 0.94
CA ASP A 26 -3.78 -13.92 1.00
C ASP A 26 -4.22 -13.24 2.29
N ALA A 27 -3.62 -13.67 3.40
CA ALA A 27 -3.86 -13.16 4.72
C ALA A 27 -3.26 -11.77 4.69
N ALA A 28 -4.05 -10.84 4.17
CA ALA A 28 -3.55 -9.58 3.71
C ALA A 28 -2.88 -8.91 4.92
N LEU A 29 -1.57 -8.67 4.84
CA LEU A 29 -0.75 -8.13 5.92
C LEU A 29 -1.37 -6.86 6.53
N ALA A 30 -1.56 -6.84 7.84
CA ALA A 30 -2.11 -5.68 8.53
C ALA A 30 -1.26 -4.43 8.29
N CYS A 31 -1.90 -3.26 8.29
CA CYS A 31 -1.18 -1.99 8.16
C CYS A 31 -0.23 -1.81 9.35
N PRO A 32 1.05 -1.49 9.11
CA PRO A 32 2.04 -1.40 10.18
C PRO A 32 1.85 -0.08 10.94
N ALA A 33 2.26 -0.06 12.21
CA ALA A 33 2.27 1.17 12.97
C ALA A 33 3.37 2.10 12.44
N VAL A 34 3.03 3.35 12.13
CA VAL A 34 4.02 4.37 11.73
C VAL A 34 4.63 4.96 13.00
N THR A 35 5.94 4.83 13.16
CA THR A 35 6.69 5.32 14.34
C THR A 35 7.33 6.68 14.09
N SER A 36 7.60 7.03 12.83
CA SER A 36 8.11 8.35 12.42
C SER A 36 7.73 8.64 10.97
N ALA A 37 7.42 9.90 10.68
CA ALA A 37 7.03 10.37 9.34
C ALA A 37 7.65 11.74 9.08
N LYS A 38 8.41 11.87 7.99
CA LYS A 38 9.14 13.09 7.65
C LYS A 38 9.11 13.33 6.15
N ALA A 39 9.03 14.60 5.75
CA ALA A 39 9.18 14.99 4.37
C ALA A 39 10.16 16.16 4.25
N TRP A 40 11.00 16.11 3.24
CA TRP A 40 11.89 17.21 2.92
C TRP A 40 12.19 17.32 1.44
N VAL A 41 12.63 18.50 1.06
CA VAL A 41 13.00 18.86 -0.29
C VAL A 41 14.49 19.17 -0.27
N ASN A 42 15.27 18.41 -1.06
CA ASN A 42 16.70 18.63 -1.19
C ASN A 42 16.95 19.67 -2.29
N ARG A 43 17.38 20.88 -1.90
CA ARG A 43 17.72 21.96 -2.83
C ARG A 43 19.21 22.00 -3.06
N MET A 44 19.67 21.48 -4.21
CA MET A 44 21.06 21.67 -4.62
C MET A 44 21.31 23.16 -4.94
N PRO A 45 22.37 23.78 -4.38
CA PRO A 45 22.76 25.13 -4.74
C PRO A 45 23.54 25.12 -6.06
N THR A 46 22.91 25.46 -7.18
CA THR A 46 23.64 25.66 -8.46
C THR A 46 22.99 26.69 -9.39
N ILE A 47 23.83 27.50 -10.05
CA ILE A 47 23.45 28.34 -11.19
C ILE A 47 23.07 27.40 -12.35
N GLY A 48 21.80 27.40 -12.74
CA GLY A 48 21.23 26.47 -13.74
C GLY A 48 20.33 25.37 -13.17
N GLY A 49 20.24 25.24 -11.83
CA GLY A 49 19.20 24.54 -11.06
C GLY A 49 18.77 23.14 -11.52
N GLU A 50 19.41 22.09 -11.01
CA GLU A 50 18.85 20.73 -11.07
C GLU A 50 17.44 20.68 -10.44
N PRO A 51 16.52 19.84 -10.95
CA PRO A 51 15.18 19.76 -10.40
C PRO A 51 15.20 19.27 -8.96
N THR A 52 14.60 20.08 -8.09
CA THR A 52 14.48 19.81 -6.66
C THR A 52 13.68 18.53 -6.42
N ARG A 53 14.19 17.60 -5.61
CA ARG A 53 13.47 16.36 -5.26
C ARG A 53 12.83 16.48 -3.89
N MET A 54 11.56 16.11 -3.81
CA MET A 54 10.87 15.87 -2.54
C MET A 54 11.05 14.40 -2.15
N ILE A 55 11.38 14.17 -0.90
CA ILE A 55 11.58 12.86 -0.28
C ILE A 55 10.60 12.77 0.88
N VAL A 56 9.84 11.69 0.93
CA VAL A 56 8.98 11.31 2.06
C VAL A 56 9.54 10.03 2.63
N MET A 57 9.70 9.98 3.95
CA MET A 57 10.26 8.85 4.66
C MET A 57 9.38 8.50 5.86
N LEU A 58 9.09 7.22 6.00
CA LEU A 58 8.41 6.64 7.15
C LEU A 58 9.33 5.62 7.81
N ASP A 59 9.30 5.59 9.13
CA ASP A 59 9.73 4.44 9.92
C ASP A 59 8.47 3.70 10.37
N VAL A 60 8.44 2.38 10.17
CA VAL A 60 7.27 1.53 10.47
C VAL A 60 7.68 0.36 11.37
N ASP A 61 6.79 -0.03 12.26
CA ASP A 61 6.99 -1.21 13.11
C ASP A 61 6.51 -2.47 12.39
N SER A 62 7.38 -3.02 11.52
CA SER A 62 7.10 -4.21 10.73
C SER A 62 8.39 -4.89 10.26
N GLU A 63 8.40 -6.22 10.31
CA GLU A 63 9.46 -7.06 9.73
C GLU A 63 9.25 -7.29 8.22
N ASP A 64 8.08 -6.95 7.70
CA ASP A 64 7.78 -7.04 6.27
C ASP A 64 8.31 -5.81 5.51
N SER A 65 8.57 -5.99 4.22
CA SER A 65 8.88 -4.87 3.33
C SER A 65 7.60 -4.11 2.97
N TRP A 66 7.70 -2.78 2.88
CA TRP A 66 6.62 -1.90 2.49
C TRP A 66 7.11 -0.85 1.49
N PHE A 67 6.21 -0.33 0.66
CA PHE A 67 6.47 0.78 -0.24
C PHE A 67 5.33 1.78 -0.26
N MET A 68 5.63 3.02 -0.64
CA MET A 68 4.65 4.09 -0.83
C MET A 68 4.47 4.36 -2.33
N ALA A 69 3.23 4.53 -2.76
CA ALA A 69 2.88 4.95 -4.12
C ALA A 69 1.91 6.14 -4.08
N PRO A 70 2.02 7.11 -4.99
CA PRO A 70 1.08 8.23 -5.04
C PRO A 70 -0.29 7.74 -5.49
N LEU A 71 -1.35 8.27 -4.89
CA LEU A 71 -2.70 8.11 -5.40
C LEU A 71 -3.02 9.24 -6.38
N ASP A 72 -3.53 8.86 -7.55
CA ASP A 72 -4.04 9.80 -8.55
C ASP A 72 -5.48 10.21 -8.20
N VAL A 73 -5.59 11.00 -7.14
CA VAL A 73 -6.86 11.56 -6.67
C VAL A 73 -6.75 13.08 -6.62
N PRO A 74 -7.79 13.82 -7.05
CA PRO A 74 -7.80 15.27 -6.94
C PRO A 74 -7.78 15.65 -5.46
N SER A 75 -6.63 16.18 -5.03
CA SER A 75 -6.39 16.68 -3.69
C SER A 75 -6.14 18.17 -3.83
N ALA A 76 -6.95 18.99 -3.16
CA ALA A 76 -6.94 20.44 -3.35
C ALA A 76 -5.55 21.05 -3.10
N ASN A 77 -4.83 20.60 -2.06
CA ASN A 77 -3.51 21.14 -1.65
C ASN A 77 -2.52 20.09 -1.10
N GLY A 78 -2.77 18.79 -1.26
CA GLY A 78 -1.98 17.73 -0.59
C GLY A 78 -1.50 16.61 -1.51
N LEU A 79 -0.44 15.92 -1.12
CA LEU A 79 -0.02 14.66 -1.73
C LEU A 79 -0.59 13.50 -0.90
N ILE A 80 -1.22 12.53 -1.56
CA ILE A 80 -1.70 11.32 -0.88
C ILE A 80 -0.84 10.14 -1.33
N LEU A 81 -0.24 9.45 -0.36
CA LEU A 81 0.56 8.26 -0.57
C LEU A 81 -0.17 7.04 0.02
N ASP A 82 -0.22 5.96 -0.75
CA ASP A 82 -0.74 4.68 -0.31
C ASP A 82 0.42 3.75 0.07
N LEU A 83 0.40 3.29 1.31
CA LEU A 83 1.36 2.38 1.92
C LEU A 83 0.91 0.94 1.65
N LYS A 84 1.72 0.21 0.90
CA LYS A 84 1.42 -1.13 0.39
C LYS A 84 2.49 -2.14 0.80
N PRO A 85 2.10 -3.42 1.03
CA PRO A 85 3.07 -4.47 1.33
C PRO A 85 3.93 -4.78 0.10
N GLY A 86 5.18 -5.18 0.35
CA GLY A 86 6.17 -5.55 -0.65
C GLY A 86 7.14 -4.42 -1.02
N GLY A 87 7.77 -4.55 -2.20
CA GLY A 87 8.78 -3.61 -2.69
C GLY A 87 10.22 -4.04 -2.39
N SER A 88 11.18 -3.30 -2.94
CA SER A 88 12.62 -3.60 -2.82
C SER A 88 13.27 -3.00 -1.57
N ALA A 89 12.47 -2.53 -0.60
CA ALA A 89 12.93 -1.77 0.55
C ALA A 89 13.31 -2.66 1.73
N VAL A 90 14.24 -2.16 2.55
CA VAL A 90 14.62 -2.76 3.84
C VAL A 90 13.42 -2.68 4.79
N PRO A 91 13.10 -3.75 5.54
CA PRO A 91 12.07 -3.70 6.57
C PRO A 91 12.26 -2.52 7.53
N GLY A 92 11.15 -1.96 8.00
CA GLY A 92 11.13 -0.87 8.96
C GLY A 92 11.32 0.54 8.40
N THR A 93 11.82 0.74 7.17
CA THR A 93 11.93 2.08 6.56
C THR A 93 11.33 2.11 5.16
N VAL A 94 10.46 3.07 4.92
CA VAL A 94 9.77 3.27 3.64
C VAL A 94 10.08 4.65 3.10
N ALA A 95 10.54 4.73 1.85
CA ALA A 95 10.85 6.00 1.21
C ALA A 95 10.12 6.17 -0.11
N TYR A 96 9.62 7.38 -0.34
CA TYR A 96 9.05 7.81 -1.60
C TYR A 96 9.77 9.07 -2.10
N ARG A 97 9.97 9.16 -3.41
CA ARG A 97 10.69 10.27 -4.03
C ARG A 97 9.96 10.72 -5.29
N GLN A 98 9.82 12.03 -5.43
CA GLN A 98 9.30 12.64 -6.65
C GLN A 98 9.99 13.97 -6.93
N MET A 99 9.72 14.52 -8.13
CA MET A 99 10.00 15.94 -8.36
C MET A 99 9.18 16.76 -7.38
N ALA A 100 9.81 17.76 -6.77
CA ALA A 100 9.12 18.68 -5.88
C ALA A 100 8.05 19.44 -6.69
N PRO A 101 6.76 19.35 -6.33
CA PRO A 101 5.73 20.12 -6.99
C PRO A 101 5.90 21.61 -6.66
N ALA A 102 5.36 22.46 -7.53
CA ALA A 102 5.29 23.90 -7.31
C ALA A 102 3.81 24.34 -7.41
N PRO A 103 3.17 24.75 -6.30
CA PRO A 103 3.72 24.87 -4.94
C PRO A 103 3.99 23.51 -4.26
N LEU A 104 4.75 23.53 -3.16
CA LEU A 104 4.89 22.35 -2.30
C LEU A 104 3.53 22.02 -1.65
N PRO A 105 3.25 20.74 -1.34
CA PRO A 105 2.01 20.39 -0.69
C PRO A 105 2.00 20.93 0.74
N ASP A 106 0.85 21.42 1.18
CA ASP A 106 0.66 21.91 2.56
C ASP A 106 0.69 20.75 3.57
N HIS A 107 0.34 19.55 3.11
CA HIS A 107 0.40 18.33 3.91
C HIS A 107 0.51 17.09 3.00
N ILE A 108 1.02 16.01 3.56
CA ILE A 108 1.12 14.70 2.91
C ILE A 108 0.37 13.70 3.77
N GLN A 109 -0.67 13.08 3.20
CA GLN A 109 -1.44 12.03 3.87
C GLN A 109 -0.86 10.67 3.47
N ILE A 110 -0.65 9.80 4.46
CA ILE A 110 -0.28 8.42 4.25
C ILE A 110 -1.49 7.56 4.60
N LEU A 111 -2.01 6.89 3.59
CA LEU A 111 -3.07 5.91 3.73
C LEU A 111 -2.48 4.51 3.72
N CYS A 112 -3.13 3.59 4.43
CA CYS A 112 -2.95 2.17 4.23
C CYS A 112 -4.35 1.56 4.15
N ARG A 113 -4.65 0.87 3.03
CA ARG A 113 -5.98 0.29 2.77
C ARG A 113 -7.11 1.31 2.89
N GLY A 114 -6.86 2.54 2.44
CA GLY A 114 -7.84 3.63 2.47
C GLY A 114 -8.06 4.28 3.84
N SER A 115 -7.38 3.86 4.90
CA SER A 115 -7.40 4.52 6.21
C SER A 115 -6.12 5.34 6.42
N GLU A 116 -6.25 6.55 6.97
CA GLU A 116 -5.09 7.37 7.31
C GLU A 116 -4.28 6.72 8.45
N VAL A 117 -2.98 6.55 8.25
CA VAL A 117 -2.04 6.00 9.24
C VAL A 117 -1.01 7.04 9.71
N ALA A 118 -0.79 8.09 8.92
CA ALA A 118 0.05 9.22 9.29
C ALA A 118 -0.26 10.44 8.41
N THR A 119 0.02 11.63 8.95
CA THR A 119 -0.03 12.89 8.23
C THR A 119 1.24 13.68 8.51
N ILE A 120 1.83 14.26 7.46
CA ILE A 120 2.99 15.15 7.56
C ILE A 120 2.53 16.55 7.18
N SER A 121 2.54 17.48 8.12
CA SER A 121 2.10 18.87 7.89
C SER A 121 3.22 19.82 7.51
N ASP A 122 4.49 19.43 7.71
CA ASP A 122 5.65 20.29 7.46
C ASP A 122 6.61 19.61 6.48
N VAL A 123 6.67 20.13 5.25
CA VAL A 123 7.69 19.74 4.27
C VAL A 123 8.91 20.64 4.43
N MET A 124 9.98 20.10 5.00
CA MET A 124 11.20 20.86 5.27
C MET A 124 11.99 21.14 3.98
N ILE A 125 12.59 22.32 3.86
CA ILE A 125 13.57 22.59 2.80
C ILE A 125 14.96 22.43 3.41
N VAL A 126 15.73 21.45 2.92
CA VAL A 126 17.11 21.21 3.36
C VAL A 126 18.08 21.62 2.24
N GLN A 127 19.20 22.22 2.63
CA GLN A 127 20.26 22.74 1.74
C GLN A 127 21.57 22.01 2.00
#